data_AF-A0A0G4MFY0-F1
#
_entry.id   AF-A0A0G4MFY0-F1
#
_cell.length_a   1.000
_cell.length_b   1.000
_cell.length_c   1.000
_cell.angle_alpha   90.00
_cell.angle_beta   90.00
_cell.angle_gamma   90.00
#
_symmetry.space_group_name_H-M   'P 1'
#
loop_
_entity.id
_entity.type
_entity.pdbx_description
1 polymer ?
#
loop_
_entity_poly.entity_id
_entity_poly.type
_entity_poly.pdbx_seq_one_letter_code
_entity_poly.pdbx_strand_id
1 'polypeptide(L)'
;KWDGISRSWQTRGYVRQVSLVIIDEIHLLAGDRGPILEIIVSRMNYIAASTKNSVRLLGMSTACANASDLGNWLGVKEGLFNFRHSVRPVPLELYIDGFPEVRGFYTMASNGIDDAEAQWRAQFEAMKAALSSLNLPADAKPTDLDFDDDYEGYSSGNAAQDVWDFISDDDDDYSSDQLDGPDGFAQAEEFGADWFVGKCSEVAAQNGLSSDAFQNQVLGVLTLDRGEDEVQSQLTDLIGFDDLEFIIELLAHRSSIVTAVTSQGTQEGPGGRRLLSKAERDEALRRKDYEHKTAVLAPHVNRENEYPHVYKAHSANNSLSHSGRKYALPEGSKRDVFDKYEEYSIPAGKKGTLGPGRKLVNIADMDGLCRATFKGYKSLNRMQSLVHPVAYKTNENMLICAPTGASSVIKEADRKLPLAAITALPQAKLSQLASRLGVSNSQQPRFLKAAAALPNVKVSIPNITAQGATIELRRLNAITEREARIYAPRFPKPQTEGWFVVVGDVAKDEVLAVKRVGWAPPRGKNARPGAAGVEMGSRPTAKSIIKLPESVQGRKVDVLVVSDAYIGLEYRVLGVDVPAPPVVDDDVDKGKKAAAAGPA
;
A
#
# COMPACT_ATOMS: atom_id res chain seq x y z
N LYS A 1 -17.87 11.77 10.35
CA LYS A 1 -18.89 12.46 11.19
C LYS A 1 -18.81 13.98 11.09
N TRP A 2 -17.66 14.61 11.39
CA TRP A 2 -17.50 16.06 11.26
C TRP A 2 -17.78 16.59 9.85
N ASP A 3 -17.37 15.87 8.80
CA ASP A 3 -17.72 16.20 7.41
C ASP A 3 -19.24 16.40 7.22
N GLY A 4 -20.06 15.40 7.55
CA GLY A 4 -21.51 15.52 7.45
C GLY A 4 -22.11 16.64 8.31
N ILE A 5 -21.51 16.96 9.47
CA ILE A 5 -21.98 18.05 10.33
C ILE A 5 -21.70 19.42 9.71
N SER A 6 -20.53 19.57 9.09
CA SER A 6 -20.04 20.85 8.57
C SER A 6 -20.60 21.20 7.19
N ARG A 7 -21.23 20.28 6.47
CA ARG A 7 -21.92 20.57 5.19
C ARG A 7 -23.00 21.66 5.31
N SER A 8 -23.73 21.72 6.43
CA SER A 8 -24.77 22.73 6.69
C SER A 8 -24.31 23.80 7.68
N TRP A 9 -23.08 24.27 7.56
CA TRP A 9 -22.48 25.23 8.50
C TRP A 9 -23.22 26.59 8.54
N GLN A 10 -23.91 26.97 7.44
CA GLN A 10 -24.67 28.21 7.36
C GLN A 10 -25.83 28.21 8.36
N THR A 11 -26.51 27.08 8.56
CA THR A 11 -27.61 26.97 9.54
C THR A 11 -27.12 26.67 10.96
N ARG A 12 -25.89 26.18 11.11
CA ARG A 12 -25.34 25.70 12.38
C ARG A 12 -24.31 26.67 12.98
N GLY A 13 -24.76 27.52 13.90
CA GLY A 13 -23.92 28.51 14.57
C GLY A 13 -22.69 27.93 15.27
N TYR A 14 -22.80 26.76 15.91
CA TYR A 14 -21.67 26.12 16.60
C TYR A 14 -20.54 25.68 15.66
N VAL A 15 -20.82 25.39 14.38
CA VAL A 15 -19.79 25.05 13.39
C VAL A 15 -18.95 26.28 13.06
N ARG A 16 -19.60 27.46 12.99
CA ARG A 16 -18.94 28.76 12.75
C ARG A 16 -18.12 29.28 13.93
N GLN A 17 -18.35 28.74 15.13
CA GLN A 17 -17.60 29.07 16.35
C GLN A 17 -16.33 28.25 16.51
N VAL A 18 -16.11 27.23 15.69
CA VAL A 18 -14.89 26.40 15.78
C VAL A 18 -13.69 27.20 15.30
N SER A 19 -12.74 27.44 16.22
CA SER A 19 -11.50 28.18 15.95
C SER A 19 -10.25 27.29 15.89
N LEU A 20 -10.35 26.01 16.25
CA LEU A 20 -9.23 25.06 16.25
C LEU A 20 -9.68 23.70 15.71
N VAL A 21 -8.92 23.18 14.74
CA VAL A 21 -9.10 21.83 14.20
C VAL A 21 -7.78 21.08 14.35
N ILE A 22 -7.83 19.95 15.06
CA ILE A 22 -6.69 19.06 15.25
C ILE A 22 -6.94 17.80 14.43
N ILE A 23 -6.00 17.49 13.54
CA ILE A 23 -6.04 16.32 12.66
C ILE A 23 -4.93 15.38 13.10
N ASP A 24 -5.31 14.28 13.74
CA ASP A 24 -4.39 13.19 14.05
C ASP A 24 -4.21 12.28 12.83
N GLU A 25 -3.03 11.67 12.72
CA GLU A 25 -2.66 10.76 11.62
C GLU A 25 -2.80 11.36 10.21
N ILE A 26 -2.44 12.64 10.02
CA ILE A 26 -2.63 13.34 8.74
C ILE A 26 -1.86 12.72 7.55
N HIS A 27 -0.82 11.91 7.79
CA HIS A 27 -0.14 11.12 6.75
C HIS A 27 -1.05 10.09 6.06
N LEU A 28 -2.18 9.74 6.65
CA LEU A 28 -3.17 8.85 6.04
C LEU A 28 -4.01 9.57 4.96
N LEU A 29 -3.60 10.77 4.52
CA LEU A 29 -4.19 11.49 3.40
C LEU A 29 -4.21 10.66 2.11
N ALA A 30 -3.26 9.75 1.92
CA ALA A 30 -3.24 8.86 0.76
C ALA A 30 -4.13 7.60 0.90
N GLY A 31 -4.75 7.38 2.07
CA GLY A 31 -5.65 6.25 2.31
C GLY A 31 -7.13 6.60 2.08
N ASP A 32 -8.02 5.65 2.38
CA ASP A 32 -9.47 5.79 2.17
C ASP A 32 -10.11 7.01 2.87
N ARG A 33 -9.47 7.52 3.93
CA ARG A 33 -9.93 8.69 4.69
C ARG A 33 -9.43 10.02 4.12
N GLY A 34 -8.51 9.98 3.17
CA GLY A 34 -7.89 11.13 2.52
C GLY A 34 -8.87 12.15 1.97
N PRO A 35 -9.77 11.76 1.05
CA PRO A 35 -10.74 12.68 0.46
C PRO A 35 -11.61 13.38 1.52
N ILE A 36 -11.92 12.69 2.62
CA ILE A 36 -12.71 13.25 3.72
C ILE A 36 -11.91 14.32 4.47
N LEU A 37 -10.61 14.09 4.72
CA LEU A 37 -9.74 15.07 5.36
C LEU A 37 -9.55 16.31 4.49
N GLU A 38 -9.38 16.11 3.18
CA GLU A 38 -9.27 17.19 2.20
C GLU A 38 -10.50 18.08 2.21
N ILE A 39 -11.68 17.46 2.13
CA ILE A 39 -12.96 18.17 2.19
C ILE A 39 -13.10 18.95 3.50
N ILE A 40 -12.69 18.37 4.63
CA ILE A 40 -12.78 19.05 5.94
C ILE A 40 -11.85 20.27 5.96
N VAL A 41 -10.58 20.13 5.58
CA VAL A 41 -9.61 21.25 5.59
C VAL A 41 -10.07 22.37 4.66
N SER A 42 -10.42 22.03 3.42
CA SER A 42 -10.92 23.01 2.44
C SER A 42 -12.17 23.72 2.93
N ARG A 43 -13.13 23.00 3.53
CA ARG A 43 -14.35 23.60 4.08
C ARG A 43 -14.06 24.51 5.26
N MET A 44 -13.17 24.12 6.17
CA MET A 44 -12.82 24.96 7.32
C MET A 44 -12.10 26.25 6.88
N ASN A 45 -11.23 26.17 5.88
CA ASN A 45 -10.62 27.34 5.25
C ASN A 45 -11.67 28.24 4.58
N TYR A 46 -12.63 27.65 3.87
CA TYR A 46 -13.73 28.40 3.26
C TYR A 46 -14.60 29.09 4.31
N ILE A 47 -14.94 28.41 5.41
CA ILE A 47 -15.70 29.00 6.53
C ILE A 47 -14.91 30.15 7.17
N ALA A 48 -13.60 29.97 7.37
CA ALA A 48 -12.73 31.00 7.94
C ALA A 48 -12.71 32.27 7.08
N ALA A 49 -12.54 32.11 5.76
CA ALA A 49 -12.61 33.20 4.79
C ALA A 49 -14.00 33.87 4.78
N SER A 50 -15.07 33.08 4.77
CA SER A 50 -16.46 33.58 4.70
C SER A 50 -16.90 34.34 5.96
N THR A 51 -16.47 33.87 7.14
CA THR A 51 -16.90 34.43 8.43
C THR A 51 -15.92 35.48 8.96
N LYS A 52 -14.75 35.65 8.33
CA LYS A 52 -13.61 36.43 8.84
C LYS A 52 -13.09 35.98 10.21
N ASN A 53 -13.49 34.79 10.68
CA ASN A 53 -12.96 34.19 11.90
C ASN A 53 -11.78 33.28 11.54
N SER A 54 -10.62 33.49 12.17
CA SER A 54 -9.46 32.64 11.94
C SER A 54 -9.70 31.23 12.50
N VAL A 55 -9.51 30.20 11.68
CA VAL A 55 -9.50 28.80 12.10
C VAL A 55 -8.07 28.30 12.07
N ARG A 56 -7.55 27.90 13.23
CA ARG A 56 -6.23 27.30 13.36
C ARG A 56 -6.29 25.82 13.00
N LEU A 57 -5.42 25.38 12.12
CA LEU A 57 -5.25 23.98 11.73
C LEU A 57 -3.97 23.40 12.35
N LEU A 58 -4.10 22.30 13.08
CA LEU A 58 -3.00 21.55 13.66
C LEU A 58 -2.99 20.13 13.08
N GLY A 59 -2.00 19.83 12.25
CA GLY A 59 -1.74 18.48 11.74
C GLY A 59 -0.76 17.73 12.64
N MET A 60 -1.09 16.48 12.99
CA MET A 60 -0.20 15.56 13.68
C MET A 60 0.02 14.33 12.81
N SER A 61 1.28 13.95 12.65
CA SER A 61 1.68 12.89 11.74
C SER A 61 2.81 12.03 12.28
N THR A 62 2.98 10.84 11.71
CA THR A 62 4.25 10.12 11.78
C THR A 62 5.32 10.86 10.96
N ALA A 63 6.58 10.44 11.03
CA ALA A 63 7.63 11.07 10.24
C ALA A 63 7.32 10.91 8.73
N CYS A 64 7.08 12.04 8.03
CA CYS A 64 6.72 12.06 6.61
C CYS A 64 7.89 12.54 5.76
N ALA A 65 8.06 11.95 4.57
CA ALA A 65 9.04 12.41 3.59
C ALA A 65 8.62 13.74 2.94
N ASN A 66 7.34 13.89 2.62
CA ASN A 66 6.72 15.06 2.00
C ASN A 66 6.13 16.06 3.00
N ALA A 67 6.77 16.24 4.17
CA ALA A 67 6.25 17.10 5.23
C ALA A 67 6.12 18.57 4.81
N SER A 68 6.96 19.04 3.90
CA SER A 68 6.90 20.41 3.37
C SER A 68 5.62 20.65 2.57
N ASP A 69 5.25 19.73 1.67
CA ASP A 69 4.06 19.86 0.83
C ASP A 69 2.79 19.82 1.69
N LEU A 70 2.78 18.92 2.68
CA LEU A 70 1.67 18.82 3.63
C LEU A 70 1.57 20.08 4.51
N GLY A 71 2.71 20.67 4.89
CA GLY A 71 2.77 21.95 5.60
C GLY A 71 2.21 23.08 4.77
N ASN A 72 2.60 23.17 3.49
CA ASN A 72 2.11 24.17 2.54
C ASN A 72 0.59 24.04 2.33
N TRP A 73 0.10 22.81 2.16
CA TRP A 73 -1.33 22.53 2.02
C TRP A 73 -2.14 22.97 3.25
N LEU A 74 -1.61 22.80 4.45
CA LEU A 74 -2.20 23.31 5.70
C LEU A 74 -1.99 24.83 5.92
N GLY A 75 -1.27 25.52 5.04
CA GLY A 75 -0.93 26.93 5.21
C GLY A 75 0.01 27.21 6.38
N VAL A 76 0.90 26.28 6.70
CA VAL A 76 1.88 26.41 7.78
C VAL A 76 3.04 27.30 7.35
N LYS A 77 3.34 28.35 8.12
CA LYS A 77 4.49 29.24 7.88
C LYS A 77 5.68 28.88 8.79
N GLU A 78 5.51 29.08 10.09
CA GLU A 78 6.57 28.88 11.10
C GLU A 78 6.35 27.64 11.98
N GLY A 79 5.28 26.88 11.72
CA GLY A 79 4.85 25.74 12.54
C GLY A 79 5.18 24.35 12.01
N LEU A 80 6.12 24.22 11.05
CA LEU A 80 6.48 22.92 10.48
C LEU A 80 7.59 22.25 11.31
N PHE A 81 7.28 21.11 11.92
CA PHE A 81 8.23 20.34 12.73
C PHE A 81 8.30 18.89 12.25
N ASN A 82 9.35 18.56 11.50
CA ASN A 82 9.61 17.18 11.06
C ASN A 82 10.77 16.54 11.83
N PHE A 83 10.45 15.64 12.76
CA PHE A 83 11.41 15.01 13.64
C PHE A 83 11.96 13.70 13.07
N ARG A 84 13.29 13.54 13.16
CA ARG A 84 13.97 12.29 12.77
C ARG A 84 13.63 11.14 13.70
N HIS A 85 13.69 9.90 13.21
CA HIS A 85 13.48 8.67 13.99
C HIS A 85 14.36 8.57 15.25
N SER A 86 15.54 9.20 15.26
CA SER A 86 16.46 9.20 16.41
C SER A 86 15.94 9.95 17.64
N VAL A 87 14.87 10.74 17.53
CA VAL A 87 14.29 11.44 18.68
C VAL A 87 13.35 10.56 19.51
N ARG A 88 13.15 9.29 19.12
CA ARG A 88 12.37 8.34 19.92
C ARG A 88 12.98 8.17 21.32
N PRO A 89 12.16 8.17 22.40
CA PRO A 89 12.64 7.88 23.75
C PRO A 89 13.33 6.51 23.84
N VAL A 90 12.77 5.54 23.13
CA VAL A 90 13.30 4.18 22.97
C VAL A 90 13.86 4.05 21.56
N PRO A 91 15.18 3.90 21.41
CA PRO A 91 15.78 3.62 20.12
C PRO A 91 15.26 2.29 19.57
N LEU A 92 14.99 2.23 18.27
CA LEU A 92 14.52 1.03 17.58
C LEU A 92 15.55 0.63 16.54
N GLU A 93 15.83 -0.68 16.49
CA GLU A 93 16.52 -1.31 15.37
C GLU A 93 15.46 -1.69 14.34
N LEU A 94 15.77 -1.44 13.06
CA LEU A 94 14.87 -1.76 11.96
C LEU A 94 15.47 -2.90 11.15
N TYR A 95 14.65 -3.87 10.79
CA TYR A 95 15.00 -4.94 9.87
C TYR A 95 14.02 -4.83 8.69
N ILE A 96 14.56 -4.73 7.47
CA ILE A 96 13.77 -4.64 6.24
C ILE A 96 14.07 -5.86 5.41
N ASP A 97 13.11 -6.77 5.30
CA ASP A 97 13.21 -7.95 4.45
C ASP A 97 12.65 -7.65 3.06
N GLY A 98 13.54 -7.61 2.08
CA GLY A 98 13.22 -7.58 0.66
C GLY A 98 13.07 -9.00 0.12
N PHE A 99 11.88 -9.36 -0.34
CA PHE A 99 11.66 -10.61 -1.06
C PHE A 99 11.72 -10.31 -2.57
N PRO A 100 12.44 -11.12 -3.37
CA PRO A 100 12.31 -11.04 -4.82
C PRO A 100 10.84 -11.33 -5.18
N GLU A 101 10.25 -10.52 -6.05
CA GLU A 101 8.84 -10.66 -6.47
C GLU A 101 8.58 -12.09 -6.95
N VAL A 102 7.85 -12.87 -6.14
CA VAL A 102 7.18 -14.07 -6.62
C VAL A 102 5.95 -13.56 -7.38
N ARG A 103 6.01 -13.59 -8.72
CA ARG A 103 4.82 -13.45 -9.58
C ARG A 103 3.76 -14.42 -9.06
N GLY A 104 2.78 -13.90 -8.34
CA GLY A 104 1.73 -14.70 -7.75
C GLY A 104 0.79 -15.19 -8.82
N PHE A 105 0.87 -16.49 -9.15
CA PHE A 105 -0.29 -17.36 -9.34
C PHE A 105 0.14 -18.78 -9.00
N TYR A 106 -0.71 -19.51 -8.29
CA TYR A 106 -0.51 -20.92 -7.98
C TYR A 106 -0.26 -21.74 -9.26
N THR A 107 0.86 -22.45 -9.33
CA THR A 107 0.94 -23.71 -10.06
C THR A 107 1.36 -24.78 -9.07
N MET A 108 0.49 -25.77 -8.90
CA MET A 108 0.93 -27.07 -8.38
C MET A 108 2.06 -27.56 -9.26
N ALA A 109 3.20 -27.88 -8.63
CA ALA A 109 4.34 -28.64 -9.16
C ALA A 109 4.71 -28.39 -10.63
N SER A 110 5.78 -27.63 -10.88
CA SER A 110 6.48 -27.69 -12.17
C SER A 110 7.99 -27.58 -12.00
N ASN A 111 8.61 -28.67 -11.54
CA ASN A 111 9.88 -29.07 -12.15
C ASN A 111 9.51 -29.46 -13.59
N GLY A 112 9.82 -28.63 -14.59
CA GLY A 112 9.52 -28.99 -15.98
C GLY A 112 9.30 -27.87 -16.99
N ILE A 113 9.64 -26.61 -16.71
CA ILE A 113 9.59 -25.56 -17.75
C ILE A 113 10.75 -25.77 -18.73
N ASP A 114 11.96 -26.04 -18.23
CA ASP A 114 13.13 -26.28 -19.09
C ASP A 114 13.00 -27.58 -19.91
N ASP A 115 12.43 -28.64 -19.32
CA ASP A 115 12.18 -29.91 -20.01
C ASP A 115 11.06 -29.80 -21.05
N ALA A 116 10.02 -29.02 -20.77
CA ALA A 116 8.94 -28.77 -21.73
C ALA A 116 9.41 -27.90 -22.90
N GLU A 117 10.27 -26.91 -22.65
CA GLU A 117 10.85 -26.07 -23.71
C GLU A 117 11.80 -26.88 -24.61
N ALA A 118 12.59 -27.79 -24.02
CA ALA A 118 13.45 -28.70 -24.79
C ALA A 118 12.64 -29.68 -25.65
N GLN A 119 11.55 -30.25 -25.11
CA GLN A 119 10.67 -31.15 -25.86
C GLN A 119 9.93 -30.42 -26.98
N TRP A 120 9.43 -29.21 -26.72
CA TRP A 120 8.76 -28.40 -27.74
C TRP A 120 9.71 -27.98 -28.86
N ARG A 121 10.96 -27.59 -28.53
CA ARG A 121 12.00 -27.29 -29.52
C ARG A 121 12.33 -28.50 -30.39
N ALA A 122 12.48 -29.68 -29.79
CA ALA A 122 12.75 -30.92 -30.54
C ALA A 122 11.58 -31.29 -31.46
N GLN A 123 10.33 -31.13 -31.01
CA GLN A 123 9.13 -31.37 -31.83
C GLN A 123 8.99 -30.35 -32.96
N PHE A 124 9.29 -29.08 -32.70
CA PHE A 124 9.25 -28.03 -33.71
C PHE A 124 10.34 -28.21 -34.77
N GLU A 125 11.53 -28.64 -34.37
CA GLU A 125 12.61 -28.95 -35.30
C GLU A 125 12.28 -30.18 -36.16
N ALA A 126 11.69 -31.22 -35.56
CA ALA A 126 11.18 -32.38 -36.30
C ALA A 126 10.07 -31.99 -37.29
N MET A 127 9.17 -31.08 -36.90
CA MET A 127 8.12 -30.55 -37.79
C MET A 127 8.70 -29.74 -38.95
N LYS A 128 9.73 -28.90 -38.71
CA LYS A 128 10.45 -28.18 -39.76
C LYS A 128 11.20 -29.11 -40.70
N ALA A 129 11.85 -30.15 -40.17
CA ALA A 129 12.52 -31.16 -40.98
C ALA A 129 11.53 -31.91 -41.87
N ALA A 130 10.36 -32.29 -41.33
CA ALA A 130 9.29 -32.91 -42.10
C ALA A 130 8.73 -31.99 -43.19
N LEU A 131 8.49 -30.71 -42.89
CA LEU A 131 8.07 -29.71 -43.87
C LEU A 131 9.12 -29.47 -44.96
N SER A 132 10.41 -29.51 -44.63
CA SER A 132 11.48 -29.38 -45.63
C SER A 132 11.63 -30.61 -46.54
N SER A 133 11.19 -31.78 -46.07
CA SER A 133 11.18 -33.01 -46.86
C SER A 133 9.97 -33.14 -47.78
N LEU A 134 8.90 -32.38 -47.50
CA LEU A 134 7.77 -32.24 -48.41
C LEU A 134 8.11 -31.19 -49.47
N ASN A 135 8.41 -31.66 -50.67
CA ASN A 135 8.66 -30.81 -51.83
C ASN A 135 7.34 -30.20 -52.33
N LEU A 136 6.85 -29.19 -51.60
CA LEU A 136 5.61 -28.49 -51.90
C LEU A 136 5.83 -27.50 -53.06
N PRO A 137 4.93 -27.48 -54.07
CA PRO A 137 5.08 -26.61 -55.23
C PRO A 137 4.92 -25.13 -54.82
N ALA A 138 5.92 -24.32 -55.17
CA ALA A 138 5.94 -22.89 -54.93
C ALA A 138 5.06 -22.17 -55.97
N ASP A 139 3.73 -22.32 -55.88
CA ASP A 139 2.76 -21.39 -56.46
C ASP A 139 1.35 -21.80 -56.02
N ALA A 140 0.87 -21.22 -54.92
CA ALA A 140 -0.55 -21.19 -54.59
C ALA A 140 -0.87 -19.84 -53.93
N LYS A 141 -1.58 -18.99 -54.67
CA LYS A 141 -2.19 -17.76 -54.13
C LYS A 141 -3.19 -18.14 -53.04
N PRO A 142 -3.25 -17.45 -51.89
CA PRO A 142 -4.31 -17.71 -50.92
C PRO A 142 -5.59 -17.03 -51.42
N THR A 143 -6.55 -17.86 -51.79
CA THR A 143 -7.97 -17.53 -51.89
C THR A 143 -8.58 -17.52 -50.49
N ASP A 144 -9.38 -16.50 -50.20
CA ASP A 144 -10.30 -16.44 -49.06
C ASP A 144 -11.22 -17.66 -49.05
N LEU A 145 -11.32 -18.37 -47.93
CA LEU A 145 -12.54 -19.05 -47.49
C LEU A 145 -12.52 -19.34 -45.99
N ASP A 146 -13.65 -19.01 -45.39
CA ASP A 146 -14.07 -19.12 -43.99
C ASP A 146 -14.07 -20.55 -43.43
N PHE A 147 -13.93 -20.65 -42.10
CA PHE A 147 -14.38 -21.79 -41.32
C PHE A 147 -15.11 -21.31 -40.07
N ASP A 148 -16.43 -21.45 -40.14
CA ASP A 148 -17.37 -21.48 -39.02
C ASP A 148 -17.10 -22.67 -38.10
N ASP A 149 -17.34 -22.48 -36.80
CA ASP A 149 -17.64 -23.59 -35.88
C ASP A 149 -18.68 -23.10 -34.86
N ASP A 150 -19.94 -23.43 -35.17
CA ASP A 150 -21.13 -23.24 -34.37
C ASP A 150 -21.19 -24.22 -33.19
N TYR A 151 -21.55 -23.73 -31.99
CA TYR A 151 -22.28 -24.53 -31.01
C TYR A 151 -23.25 -23.64 -30.19
N GLU A 152 -24.50 -23.59 -30.69
CA GLU A 152 -25.71 -23.11 -30.01
C GLU A 152 -26.02 -23.94 -28.74
N GLY A 153 -26.80 -23.51 -27.76
CA GLY A 153 -27.66 -22.34 -27.60
C GLY A 153 -28.45 -22.45 -26.28
N TYR A 154 -29.02 -21.33 -25.82
CA TYR A 154 -30.44 -21.18 -25.47
C TYR A 154 -30.71 -19.76 -24.89
N SER A 155 -31.45 -18.97 -25.69
CA SER A 155 -32.62 -18.13 -25.30
C SER A 155 -32.54 -16.58 -25.35
N SER A 156 -32.90 -16.04 -26.53
CA SER A 156 -33.81 -14.91 -26.88
C SER A 156 -33.69 -13.52 -26.19
N GLY A 157 -33.65 -12.37 -26.89
CA GLY A 157 -33.95 -12.09 -28.31
C GLY A 157 -33.45 -10.71 -28.79
N ASN A 158 -33.25 -10.61 -30.12
CA ASN A 158 -32.32 -9.75 -30.85
C ASN A 158 -32.77 -8.31 -31.18
N ALA A 159 -31.76 -7.49 -31.45
CA ALA A 159 -31.80 -6.19 -32.10
C ALA A 159 -31.65 -6.27 -33.64
N ALA A 160 -32.15 -5.21 -34.29
CA ALA A 160 -31.71 -4.60 -35.55
C ALA A 160 -31.70 -5.44 -36.84
N GLN A 161 -32.68 -5.17 -37.73
CA GLN A 161 -32.35 -4.78 -39.10
C GLN A 161 -33.50 -4.00 -39.75
N ASP A 162 -33.07 -2.99 -40.52
CA ASP A 162 -33.82 -1.90 -41.10
C ASP A 162 -34.81 -2.34 -42.18
N VAL A 163 -36.01 -1.82 -42.03
CA VAL A 163 -37.26 -2.28 -42.64
C VAL A 163 -38.05 -1.00 -42.93
N TRP A 164 -38.01 -0.58 -44.20
CA TRP A 164 -38.85 0.40 -44.89
C TRP A 164 -38.61 1.89 -44.58
N ASP A 165 -38.28 2.70 -45.58
CA ASP A 165 -39.21 3.19 -46.62
C ASP A 165 -40.37 4.00 -46.04
N PHE A 166 -40.44 5.24 -46.53
CA PHE A 166 -41.68 5.83 -47.01
C PHE A 166 -42.70 6.26 -45.94
N ILE A 167 -42.70 7.56 -45.65
CA ILE A 167 -43.81 8.47 -46.01
C ILE A 167 -43.24 9.90 -45.94
N SER A 168 -43.30 10.57 -47.08
CA SER A 168 -43.21 12.01 -47.26
C SER A 168 -44.44 12.71 -46.69
N ASP A 169 -44.35 14.03 -46.56
CA ASP A 169 -45.43 14.97 -46.25
C ASP A 169 -45.87 14.91 -44.77
N ASP A 170 -46.02 16.01 -44.06
CA ASP A 170 -46.69 17.23 -44.45
C ASP A 170 -46.34 18.38 -43.49
N ASP A 171 -46.63 19.59 -43.95
CA ASP A 171 -47.10 20.74 -43.18
C ASP A 171 -46.11 21.65 -42.42
N ASP A 172 -45.80 22.75 -43.11
CA ASP A 172 -46.34 24.09 -42.79
C ASP A 172 -45.79 24.94 -41.62
N ASP A 173 -45.03 25.95 -42.03
CA ASP A 173 -45.48 27.36 -42.14
C ASP A 173 -45.30 28.35 -40.96
N TYR A 174 -45.02 29.60 -41.36
CA TYR A 174 -45.02 30.89 -40.67
C TYR A 174 -44.02 31.17 -39.52
N SER A 175 -43.11 32.14 -39.72
CA SER A 175 -43.46 33.56 -39.73
C SER A 175 -42.22 34.46 -39.84
N SER A 176 -42.38 35.50 -40.65
CA SER A 176 -41.52 36.67 -40.85
C SER A 176 -41.32 37.51 -39.59
N ASP A 177 -40.23 38.28 -39.51
CA ASP A 177 -40.35 39.72 -39.78
C ASP A 177 -39.03 40.43 -40.08
N GLN A 178 -39.20 41.42 -40.94
CA GLN A 178 -38.26 42.15 -41.78
C GLN A 178 -37.80 43.45 -41.13
N LEU A 179 -36.66 44.00 -41.57
CA LEU A 179 -36.45 45.45 -41.73
C LEU A 179 -35.26 45.71 -42.70
N ASP A 180 -35.58 46.31 -43.86
CA ASP A 180 -34.70 46.92 -44.88
C ASP A 180 -33.98 48.18 -44.33
N GLY A 181 -32.69 48.46 -44.56
CA GLY A 181 -32.00 48.93 -45.80
C GLY A 181 -31.44 50.37 -45.57
N PRO A 182 -30.57 51.02 -46.39
CA PRO A 182 -29.80 50.57 -47.57
C PRO A 182 -28.30 51.05 -47.67
N ASP A 183 -27.56 50.31 -48.51
CA ASP A 183 -26.42 50.59 -49.41
C ASP A 183 -25.38 51.72 -49.25
N GLY A 184 -24.10 51.31 -49.44
CA GLY A 184 -22.95 52.15 -49.76
C GLY A 184 -21.62 51.40 -50.03
N PHE A 185 -21.54 50.64 -51.14
CA PHE A 185 -20.36 50.26 -51.96
C PHE A 185 -19.01 49.80 -51.32
N ALA A 186 -18.78 48.48 -51.40
CA ALA A 186 -17.64 47.73 -51.96
C ALA A 186 -16.17 48.25 -51.85
N GLN A 187 -15.33 47.41 -51.21
CA GLN A 187 -14.04 46.96 -51.75
C GLN A 187 -13.94 45.44 -51.53
N ALA A 188 -13.80 44.68 -52.61
CA ALA A 188 -13.61 43.23 -52.58
C ALA A 188 -12.14 42.93 -52.22
N GLU A 189 -11.90 42.31 -51.07
CA GLU A 189 -10.60 41.71 -50.78
C GLU A 189 -10.44 40.43 -51.62
N GLU A 190 -9.29 40.30 -52.27
CA GLU A 190 -8.96 39.17 -53.13
C GLU A 190 -8.51 37.99 -52.23
N PHE A 191 -9.36 36.97 -52.07
CA PHE A 191 -9.11 35.79 -51.24
C PHE A 191 -8.02 34.88 -51.87
N GLY A 192 -6.75 35.22 -51.63
CA GLY A 192 -5.55 34.51 -52.10
C GLY A 192 -4.77 33.76 -51.00
N ALA A 193 -3.68 33.10 -51.38
CA ALA A 193 -2.83 32.34 -50.45
C ALA A 193 -2.21 33.19 -49.34
N ASP A 194 -1.88 34.46 -49.64
CA ASP A 194 -1.34 35.40 -48.66
C ASP A 194 -2.40 35.81 -47.61
N TRP A 195 -3.67 35.95 -48.03
CA TRP A 195 -4.80 36.19 -47.13
C TRP A 195 -5.00 35.00 -46.17
N PHE A 196 -4.96 33.78 -46.70
CA PHE A 196 -5.11 32.54 -45.90
C PHE A 196 -3.98 32.41 -44.86
N VAL A 197 -2.72 32.63 -45.27
CA VAL A 197 -1.56 32.57 -44.37
C VAL A 197 -1.65 33.64 -43.28
N GLY A 198 -2.05 34.86 -43.63
CA GLY A 198 -2.22 35.98 -42.69
C GLY A 198 -3.28 35.68 -41.62
N LYS A 199 -4.48 35.28 -42.04
CA LYS A 199 -5.59 34.98 -41.13
C LYS A 199 -5.34 33.76 -40.26
N CYS A 200 -4.76 32.69 -40.81
CA CYS A 200 -4.36 31.53 -40.00
C CYS A 200 -3.27 31.87 -38.98
N SER A 201 -2.37 32.82 -39.29
CA SER A 201 -1.34 33.27 -38.34
C SER A 201 -1.93 34.09 -37.20
N GLU A 202 -2.92 34.94 -37.50
CA GLU A 202 -3.65 35.75 -36.51
C GLU A 202 -4.41 34.86 -35.50
N VAL A 203 -5.19 33.89 -36.01
CA VAL A 203 -5.94 32.94 -35.17
C VAL A 203 -5.01 32.01 -34.40
N ALA A 204 -3.92 31.54 -35.02
CA ALA A 204 -2.93 30.71 -34.32
C ALA A 204 -2.21 31.48 -33.21
N ALA A 205 -1.94 32.78 -33.39
CA ALA A 205 -1.32 33.62 -32.36
C ALA A 205 -2.23 33.86 -31.17
N GLN A 206 -3.54 34.06 -31.40
CA GLN A 206 -4.52 34.20 -30.33
C GLN A 206 -4.68 32.91 -29.52
N ASN A 207 -4.61 31.75 -30.19
CA ASN A 207 -4.77 30.43 -29.57
C ASN A 207 -3.44 29.76 -29.13
N GLY A 208 -2.30 30.46 -29.27
CA GLY A 208 -0.98 29.97 -28.84
C GLY A 208 -0.44 28.76 -29.60
N LEU A 209 -0.90 28.54 -30.84
CA LEU A 209 -0.54 27.42 -31.71
C LEU A 209 0.59 27.80 -32.69
N SER A 210 1.34 26.81 -33.19
CA SER A 210 2.32 27.05 -34.25
C SER A 210 1.62 27.29 -35.59
N SER A 211 1.81 28.49 -36.16
CA SER A 211 1.17 28.94 -37.42
C SER A 211 1.23 27.90 -38.54
N ASP A 212 2.39 27.29 -38.76
CA ASP A 212 2.58 26.34 -39.87
C ASP A 212 1.81 25.02 -39.66
N ALA A 213 1.71 24.53 -38.43
CA ALA A 213 0.98 23.29 -38.14
C ALA A 213 -0.53 23.52 -38.24
N PHE A 214 -1.00 24.68 -37.80
CA PHE A 214 -2.41 25.07 -37.87
C PHE A 214 -2.85 25.28 -39.33
N GLN A 215 -2.05 25.99 -40.13
CA GLN A 215 -2.30 26.16 -41.57
C GLN A 215 -2.42 24.83 -42.31
N ASN A 216 -1.52 23.87 -42.03
CA ASN A 216 -1.56 22.56 -42.67
C ASN A 216 -2.78 21.72 -42.23
N GLN A 217 -3.24 21.86 -40.99
CA GLN A 217 -4.45 21.18 -40.51
C GLN A 217 -5.72 21.76 -41.14
N VAL A 218 -5.83 23.09 -41.18
CA VAL A 218 -6.96 23.79 -41.83
C VAL A 218 -6.99 23.47 -43.32
N LEU A 219 -5.85 23.52 -44.02
CA LEU A 219 -5.75 23.16 -45.44
C LEU A 219 -6.11 21.68 -45.66
N GLY A 220 -5.66 20.79 -44.77
CA GLY A 220 -6.01 19.37 -44.81
C GLY A 220 -7.53 19.16 -44.79
N VAL A 221 -8.24 19.83 -43.88
CA VAL A 221 -9.70 19.76 -43.77
C VAL A 221 -10.40 20.35 -45.00
N LEU A 222 -9.91 21.48 -45.54
CA LEU A 222 -10.46 22.12 -46.74
C LEU A 222 -10.27 21.30 -48.03
N THR A 223 -9.28 20.40 -48.08
CA THR A 223 -9.02 19.52 -49.24
C THR A 223 -9.79 18.20 -49.21
N LEU A 224 -10.54 17.91 -48.15
CA LEU A 224 -11.35 16.69 -48.06
C LEU A 224 -12.61 16.82 -48.93
N ASP A 225 -12.87 15.81 -49.76
CA ASP A 225 -14.08 15.71 -50.59
C ASP A 225 -15.25 15.16 -49.75
N ARG A 226 -15.71 15.98 -48.80
CA ARG A 226 -16.79 15.71 -47.84
C ARG A 226 -17.86 16.80 -47.95
N GLY A 227 -19.07 16.54 -47.44
CA GLY A 227 -20.17 17.52 -47.45
C GLY A 227 -19.81 18.79 -46.67
N GLU A 228 -20.34 19.95 -47.09
CA GLU A 228 -20.01 21.25 -46.48
C GLU A 228 -20.29 21.28 -44.97
N ASP A 229 -21.35 20.59 -44.52
CA ASP A 229 -21.70 20.48 -43.09
C ASP A 229 -20.65 19.73 -42.26
N GLU A 230 -20.02 18.69 -42.83
CA GLU A 230 -18.97 17.94 -42.15
C GLU A 230 -17.66 18.74 -42.07
N VAL A 231 -17.31 19.45 -43.15
CA VAL A 231 -16.15 20.34 -43.20
C VAL A 231 -16.34 21.49 -42.20
N GLN A 232 -17.54 22.07 -42.13
CA GLN A 232 -17.88 23.11 -41.17
C GLN A 232 -17.76 22.61 -39.72
N SER A 233 -18.28 21.42 -39.43
CA SER A 233 -18.17 20.80 -38.10
C SER A 233 -16.70 20.61 -37.69
N GLN A 234 -15.86 20.07 -38.59
CA GLN A 234 -14.43 19.85 -38.32
C GLN A 234 -13.64 21.16 -38.19
N LEU A 235 -13.96 22.18 -38.99
CA LEU A 235 -13.36 23.51 -38.85
C LEU A 235 -13.78 24.17 -37.52
N THR A 236 -15.02 24.00 -37.10
CA THR A 236 -15.52 24.54 -35.82
C THR A 236 -14.86 23.85 -34.63
N ASP A 237 -14.64 22.54 -34.70
CA ASP A 237 -13.90 21.79 -33.69
C ASP A 237 -12.41 22.18 -33.63
N LEU A 238 -11.80 22.54 -34.77
CA LEU A 238 -10.39 22.89 -34.86
C LEU A 238 -10.11 24.35 -34.47
N ILE A 239 -10.94 25.28 -34.92
CA ILE A 239 -10.77 26.73 -34.75
C ILE A 239 -11.45 27.20 -33.46
N GLY A 240 -12.55 26.57 -33.07
CA GLY A 240 -13.39 26.97 -31.94
C GLY A 240 -14.55 27.88 -32.36
N PHE A 241 -15.52 28.03 -31.46
CA PHE A 241 -16.74 28.81 -31.69
C PHE A 241 -16.55 30.33 -31.57
N ASP A 242 -15.36 30.78 -31.18
CA ASP A 242 -15.07 32.20 -30.96
C ASP A 242 -14.75 32.94 -32.28
N ASP A 243 -14.31 32.22 -33.32
CA ASP A 243 -13.92 32.76 -34.64
C ASP A 243 -14.82 32.25 -35.78
N LEU A 244 -16.15 32.25 -35.56
CA LEU A 244 -17.14 31.78 -36.55
C LEU A 244 -17.13 32.58 -37.86
N GLU A 245 -16.79 33.87 -37.81
CA GLU A 245 -16.68 34.74 -38.99
C GLU A 245 -15.59 34.22 -39.95
N PHE A 246 -14.46 33.78 -39.40
CA PHE A 246 -13.36 33.19 -40.19
C PHE A 246 -13.75 31.85 -40.82
N ILE A 247 -14.53 31.01 -40.11
CA ILE A 247 -15.02 29.73 -40.64
C ILE A 247 -15.98 29.97 -41.82
N ILE A 248 -16.86 30.96 -41.71
CA ILE A 248 -17.79 31.35 -42.77
C ILE A 248 -17.02 31.83 -44.01
N GLU A 249 -16.00 32.67 -43.83
CA GLU A 249 -15.15 33.15 -44.94
C GLU A 249 -14.36 32.03 -45.62
N LEU A 250 -13.81 31.07 -44.84
CA LEU A 250 -13.09 29.91 -45.37
C LEU A 250 -13.99 29.00 -46.24
N LEU A 251 -15.22 28.74 -45.78
CA LEU A 251 -16.16 27.89 -46.51
C LEU A 251 -16.70 28.58 -47.77
N ALA A 252 -16.98 29.89 -47.69
CA ALA A 252 -17.47 30.69 -48.81
C ALA A 252 -16.47 30.72 -49.99
N HIS A 253 -15.16 30.70 -49.71
CA HIS A 253 -14.10 30.81 -50.72
C HIS A 253 -13.19 29.58 -50.82
N ARG A 254 -13.65 28.41 -50.33
CA ARG A 254 -12.84 27.17 -50.22
C ARG A 254 -12.09 26.78 -51.49
N SER A 255 -12.74 26.89 -52.66
CA SER A 255 -12.17 26.46 -53.94
C SER A 255 -11.09 27.40 -54.44
N SER A 256 -11.23 28.71 -54.19
CA SER A 256 -10.22 29.72 -54.51
C SER A 256 -8.96 29.53 -53.66
N ILE A 257 -9.15 29.34 -52.35
CA ILE A 257 -8.05 29.18 -51.38
C ILE A 257 -7.26 27.91 -51.67
N VAL A 258 -7.93 26.77 -51.84
CA VAL A 258 -7.25 25.49 -52.13
C VAL A 258 -6.47 25.56 -53.45
N THR A 259 -7.04 26.20 -54.48
CA THR A 259 -6.36 26.35 -55.78
C THR A 259 -5.15 27.29 -55.69
N ALA A 260 -5.26 28.41 -54.98
CA ALA A 260 -4.18 29.37 -54.79
C ALA A 260 -3.01 28.81 -53.95
N VAL A 261 -3.31 28.10 -52.87
CA VAL A 261 -2.29 27.51 -51.99
C VAL A 261 -1.59 26.31 -52.65
N THR A 262 -2.34 25.48 -53.40
CA THR A 262 -1.76 24.34 -54.12
C THR A 262 -0.88 24.78 -55.28
N SER A 263 -1.21 25.89 -55.95
CA SER A 263 -0.40 26.43 -57.07
C SER A 263 0.89 27.12 -56.61
N GLN A 264 0.91 27.74 -55.42
CA GLN A 264 2.13 28.29 -54.82
C GLN A 264 3.12 27.21 -54.34
N GLY A 265 2.66 25.98 -54.06
CA GLY A 265 3.51 24.83 -53.69
C GLY A 265 4.41 24.28 -54.82
N THR A 266 4.36 24.86 -56.02
CA THR A 266 5.07 24.39 -57.23
C THR A 266 6.20 25.30 -57.73
N GLN A 267 6.64 26.31 -56.97
CA GLN A 267 7.84 27.11 -57.32
C GLN A 267 9.06 26.73 -56.46
N GLU A 268 10.17 26.45 -57.15
CA GLU A 268 11.36 25.75 -56.70
C GLU A 268 12.29 26.55 -55.75
N GLY A 269 12.88 25.82 -54.79
CA GLY A 269 14.08 26.18 -54.00
C GLY A 269 14.66 24.93 -53.31
N PRO A 270 15.99 24.76 -53.19
CA PRO A 270 16.68 23.52 -53.57
C PRO A 270 16.75 22.48 -52.45
N GLY A 271 15.95 21.41 -52.56
CA GLY A 271 16.05 20.24 -51.67
C GLY A 271 15.26 19.01 -52.12
N GLY A 272 14.79 18.99 -53.38
CA GLY A 272 13.90 17.97 -53.91
C GLY A 272 14.58 16.62 -54.09
N ARG A 273 14.29 15.69 -53.19
CA ARG A 273 14.63 14.26 -53.28
C ARG A 273 14.09 13.66 -54.59
N ARG A 274 15.01 13.25 -55.46
CA ARG A 274 14.78 12.30 -56.54
C ARG A 274 14.04 11.06 -55.99
N LEU A 275 12.95 10.65 -56.64
CA LEU A 275 12.25 9.39 -56.35
C LEU A 275 13.25 8.23 -56.56
N LEU A 276 13.72 7.65 -55.45
CA LEU A 276 14.67 6.53 -55.46
C LEU A 276 13.98 5.25 -55.97
N SER A 277 14.75 4.41 -56.66
CA SER A 277 14.28 3.09 -57.11
C SER A 277 13.98 2.17 -55.91
N LYS A 278 13.23 1.08 -56.11
CA LYS A 278 12.86 0.13 -55.04
C LYS A 278 14.08 -0.45 -54.33
N ALA A 279 15.15 -0.77 -55.08
CA ALA A 279 16.41 -1.28 -54.51
C ALA A 279 17.14 -0.25 -53.65
N GLU A 280 17.16 1.01 -54.09
CA GLU A 280 17.76 2.12 -53.32
C GLU A 280 16.93 2.47 -52.07
N ARG A 281 15.61 2.25 -52.09
CA ARG A 281 14.74 2.39 -50.91
C ARG A 281 15.07 1.35 -49.84
N ASP A 282 15.25 0.09 -50.23
CA ASP A 282 15.52 -0.99 -49.29
C ASP A 282 16.91 -0.88 -48.66
N GLU A 283 17.90 -0.43 -49.42
CA GLU A 283 19.25 -0.16 -48.90
C GLU A 283 19.26 1.05 -47.96
N ALA A 284 18.50 2.12 -48.28
CA ALA A 284 18.32 3.27 -47.40
C ALA A 284 17.58 2.91 -46.11
N LEU A 285 16.62 1.98 -46.16
CA LEU A 285 15.91 1.45 -45.00
C LEU A 285 16.84 0.64 -44.10
N ARG A 286 17.66 -0.25 -44.66
CA ARG A 286 18.68 -1.00 -43.90
C ARG A 286 19.71 -0.08 -43.26
N ARG A 287 20.13 0.98 -43.96
CA ARG A 287 21.08 1.95 -43.41
C ARG A 287 20.48 2.74 -42.25
N LYS A 288 19.22 3.20 -42.38
CA LYS A 288 18.49 3.86 -41.28
C LYS A 288 18.23 2.94 -40.10
N ASP A 289 17.97 1.66 -40.34
CA ASP A 289 17.74 0.68 -39.28
C ASP A 289 19.06 0.38 -38.53
N TYR A 290 20.19 0.32 -39.24
CA TYR A 290 21.52 0.21 -38.64
C TYR A 290 21.88 1.48 -37.84
N GLU A 291 21.62 2.67 -38.40
CA GLU A 291 21.83 3.96 -37.71
C GLU A 291 20.94 4.08 -36.46
N HIS A 292 19.67 3.65 -36.51
CA HIS A 292 18.78 3.64 -35.34
C HIS A 292 19.22 2.64 -34.27
N LYS A 293 19.72 1.46 -34.67
CA LYS A 293 20.23 0.44 -33.74
C LYS A 293 21.58 0.80 -33.11
N THR A 294 22.35 1.70 -33.73
CA THR A 294 23.69 2.10 -33.27
C THR A 294 23.74 3.51 -32.70
N ALA A 295 22.65 4.29 -32.80
CA ALA A 295 22.55 5.62 -32.23
C ALA A 295 22.49 5.58 -30.70
N VAL A 296 23.35 6.39 -30.07
CA VAL A 296 23.35 6.57 -28.61
C VAL A 296 22.16 7.44 -28.22
N LEU A 297 21.30 6.93 -27.34
CA LEU A 297 20.11 7.64 -26.85
C LEU A 297 20.52 8.94 -26.14
N ALA A 298 19.86 10.04 -26.51
CA ALA A 298 20.02 11.32 -25.83
C ALA A 298 19.53 11.26 -24.38
N PRO A 299 20.07 12.10 -23.46
CA PRO A 299 19.60 12.13 -22.09
C PRO A 299 18.14 12.56 -22.01
N HIS A 300 17.38 11.87 -21.16
CA HIS A 300 15.94 12.08 -20.95
C HIS A 300 15.65 13.52 -20.50
N VAL A 301 14.91 14.29 -21.31
CA VAL A 301 14.42 15.62 -20.93
C VAL A 301 12.96 15.49 -20.50
N ASN A 302 12.71 15.67 -19.20
CA ASN A 302 11.36 15.60 -18.65
C ASN A 302 10.62 16.90 -19.00
N ARG A 303 9.65 16.85 -19.94
CA ARG A 303 8.74 17.96 -20.24
C ARG A 303 7.44 17.75 -19.48
N GLU A 304 7.39 18.15 -18.22
CA GLU A 304 6.12 18.31 -17.50
C GLU A 304 5.95 19.77 -17.10
N ASN A 305 4.86 20.40 -17.56
CA ASN A 305 4.47 21.73 -17.11
C ASN A 305 3.76 21.60 -15.74
N GLU A 306 4.28 22.29 -14.74
CA GLU A 306 3.75 22.32 -13.37
C GLU A 306 2.67 23.41 -13.25
N TYR A 307 1.43 23.02 -12.94
CA TYR A 307 0.32 23.95 -12.75
C TYR A 307 0.09 24.22 -11.26
N PRO A 308 0.00 25.49 -10.82
CA PRO A 308 -0.22 25.80 -9.41
C PRO A 308 -1.61 25.29 -8.96
N HIS A 309 -1.62 24.54 -7.85
CA HIS A 309 -2.80 23.97 -7.16
C HIS A 309 -3.37 22.64 -7.70
N VAL A 310 -2.70 21.95 -8.62
CA VAL A 310 -3.09 20.60 -9.04
C VAL A 310 -2.10 19.58 -8.52
N TYR A 311 -2.44 18.89 -7.44
CA TYR A 311 -1.62 17.81 -6.88
C TYR A 311 -2.00 16.47 -7.52
N LYS A 312 -1.09 15.87 -8.28
CA LYS A 312 -1.31 14.56 -8.92
C LYS A 312 -0.82 13.42 -8.02
N ALA A 313 -1.57 12.32 -7.98
CA ALA A 313 -1.09 11.07 -7.40
C ALA A 313 -0.10 10.41 -8.36
N HIS A 314 1.19 10.43 -8.04
CA HIS A 314 2.21 9.76 -8.86
C HIS A 314 2.03 8.23 -8.82
N SER A 315 1.95 7.62 -10.01
CA SER A 315 2.04 6.18 -10.22
C SER A 315 3.48 5.71 -10.04
N ALA A 316 3.72 4.83 -9.06
CA ALA A 316 5.04 4.31 -8.74
C ALA A 316 5.32 3.03 -9.54
N ASN A 317 6.35 3.05 -10.38
CA ASN A 317 7.20 1.88 -10.64
C ASN A 317 8.52 2.11 -9.88
N ASN A 318 9.03 1.05 -9.26
CA ASN A 318 9.73 1.06 -7.99
C ASN A 318 11.15 1.69 -7.96
N SER A 319 11.55 2.14 -6.75
CA SER A 319 12.90 2.46 -6.24
C SER A 319 13.76 3.59 -6.88
N LEU A 320 13.21 4.80 -7.01
CA LEU A 320 13.98 6.07 -6.98
C LEU A 320 13.13 7.14 -6.27
N SER A 321 13.73 8.05 -5.48
CA SER A 321 12.97 9.17 -4.91
C SER A 321 12.50 10.12 -6.01
N HIS A 322 11.31 10.69 -5.84
CA HIS A 322 10.66 11.72 -6.66
C HIS A 322 11.52 12.99 -6.93
N SER A 323 12.72 13.11 -6.36
CA SER A 323 13.65 14.24 -6.55
C SER A 323 14.97 13.85 -7.24
N GLY A 324 15.08 12.63 -7.77
CA GLY A 324 16.34 12.10 -8.33
C GLY A 324 17.42 11.81 -7.27
N ARG A 325 17.09 11.91 -5.97
CA ARG A 325 18.04 11.66 -4.88
C ARG A 325 18.04 10.19 -4.47
N LYS A 326 19.23 9.58 -4.46
CA LYS A 326 19.48 8.25 -3.88
C LYS A 326 19.21 8.30 -2.37
N TYR A 327 18.44 7.35 -1.85
CA TYR A 327 18.29 7.20 -0.40
C TYR A 327 19.56 6.57 0.15
N ALA A 328 20.27 7.29 1.03
CA ALA A 328 21.38 6.74 1.79
C ALA A 328 20.85 6.07 3.06
N LEU A 329 21.23 4.83 3.30
CA LEU A 329 21.01 4.19 4.59
C LEU A 329 21.89 4.86 5.66
N PRO A 330 21.43 4.93 6.92
CA PRO A 330 22.24 5.43 8.03
C PRO A 330 23.58 4.69 8.17
N GLU A 331 24.59 5.37 8.71
CA GLU A 331 25.87 4.73 9.02
C GLU A 331 25.67 3.55 9.99
N GLY A 332 26.29 2.42 9.66
CA GLY A 332 26.18 1.18 10.43
C GLY A 332 25.05 0.24 9.99
N SER A 333 24.26 0.61 8.98
CA SER A 333 23.33 -0.33 8.36
C SER A 333 24.07 -1.49 7.69
N LYS A 334 23.60 -2.72 7.93
CA LYS A 334 24.11 -3.93 7.29
C LYS A 334 23.10 -4.44 6.27
N ARG A 335 23.60 -5.07 5.22
CA ARG A 335 22.79 -5.80 4.23
C ARG A 335 23.25 -7.24 4.25
N ASP A 336 22.35 -8.12 4.67
CA ASP A 336 22.55 -9.55 4.73
C ASP A 336 21.68 -10.18 3.62
N VAL A 337 22.30 -10.97 2.74
CA VAL A 337 21.58 -11.59 1.61
C VAL A 337 21.41 -13.07 1.91
N PHE A 338 20.16 -13.51 1.97
CA PHE A 338 19.76 -14.91 2.15
C PHE A 338 19.20 -15.46 0.84
N ASP A 339 19.11 -16.79 0.74
CA ASP A 339 18.63 -17.50 -0.45
C ASP A 339 17.24 -17.05 -0.92
N LYS A 340 16.37 -16.67 0.02
CA LYS A 340 14.96 -16.31 -0.26
C LYS A 340 14.63 -14.83 -0.09
N TYR A 341 15.51 -14.05 0.52
CA TYR A 341 15.27 -12.64 0.83
C TYR A 341 16.58 -11.92 1.13
N GLU A 342 16.59 -10.59 1.00
CA GLU A 342 17.65 -9.73 1.53
C GLU A 342 17.15 -8.99 2.77
N GLU A 343 17.92 -8.98 3.84
CA GLU A 343 17.61 -8.24 5.06
C GLU A 343 18.52 -7.01 5.15
N TYR A 344 17.93 -5.83 5.33
CA TYR A 344 18.67 -4.62 5.72
C TYR A 344 18.46 -4.36 7.21
N SER A 345 19.50 -4.56 8.03
CA SER A 345 19.47 -4.13 9.43
C SER A 345 19.96 -2.70 9.56
N ILE A 346 19.12 -1.84 10.14
CA ILE A 346 19.40 -0.43 10.39
C ILE A 346 19.53 -0.26 11.90
N PRO A 347 20.73 0.09 12.42
CA PRO A 347 20.94 0.21 13.85
C PRO A 347 20.16 1.38 14.44
N ALA A 348 19.85 1.26 15.72
CA ALA A 348 19.23 2.32 16.50
C ALA A 348 20.05 3.62 16.45
N GLY A 349 19.43 4.71 15.97
CA GLY A 349 20.06 6.02 15.95
C GLY A 349 20.46 6.50 17.36
N LYS A 350 21.68 7.05 17.49
CA LYS A 350 22.17 7.61 18.76
C LYS A 350 21.20 8.69 19.28
N LYS A 351 20.87 8.66 20.57
CA LYS A 351 20.02 9.68 21.21
C LYS A 351 20.69 11.05 21.05
N GLY A 352 20.03 11.97 20.37
CA GLY A 352 20.56 13.32 20.16
C GLY A 352 20.68 14.06 21.50
N THR A 353 21.80 14.76 21.71
CA THR A 353 21.96 15.72 22.83
C THR A 353 21.21 17.02 22.53
N LEU A 354 20.83 17.76 23.58
CA LEU A 354 20.28 19.12 23.41
C LEU A 354 21.36 19.97 22.73
N GLY A 355 20.99 20.63 21.63
CA GLY A 355 21.90 21.55 20.94
C GLY A 355 22.29 22.73 21.85
N PRO A 356 23.46 23.35 21.63
CA PRO A 356 23.93 24.47 22.44
C PRO A 356 22.88 25.58 22.51
N GLY A 357 22.55 26.03 23.73
CA GLY A 357 21.58 27.09 23.99
C GLY A 357 20.11 26.65 24.14
N ARG A 358 19.75 25.38 23.90
CA ARG A 358 18.36 24.91 24.08
C ARG A 358 18.14 24.31 25.47
N LYS A 359 17.14 24.82 26.20
CA LYS A 359 16.70 24.31 27.51
C LYS A 359 15.33 23.67 27.40
N LEU A 360 15.07 22.69 28.26
CA LEU A 360 13.73 22.13 28.43
C LEU A 360 12.83 23.16 29.14
N VAL A 361 11.57 23.23 28.73
CA VAL A 361 10.59 24.11 29.39
C VAL A 361 10.18 23.45 30.71
N ASN A 362 10.47 24.11 31.84
CA ASN A 362 10.02 23.61 33.13
C ASN A 362 8.53 23.89 33.31
N ILE A 363 7.83 22.93 33.93
CA ILE A 363 6.40 23.10 34.21
C ILE A 363 6.17 24.22 35.23
N ALA A 364 7.12 24.44 36.14
CA ALA A 364 7.06 25.52 37.13
C ALA A 364 7.01 26.93 36.49
N ASP A 365 7.63 27.09 35.33
CA ASP A 365 7.72 28.36 34.60
C ASP A 365 6.48 28.61 33.70
N MET A 366 5.54 27.65 33.65
CA MET A 366 4.30 27.75 32.88
C MET A 366 3.15 28.34 33.70
N ASP A 367 2.07 28.72 33.03
CA ASP A 367 0.89 29.30 33.64
C ASP A 367 0.12 28.30 34.55
N GLY A 368 -0.92 28.81 35.24
CA GLY A 368 -1.73 27.98 36.14
C GLY A 368 -2.42 26.81 35.44
N LEU A 369 -2.89 27.01 34.19
CA LEU A 369 -3.61 25.99 33.43
C LEU A 369 -2.67 24.84 33.03
N CYS A 370 -1.48 25.16 32.51
CA CYS A 370 -0.51 24.13 32.13
C CYS A 370 0.04 23.39 33.37
N ARG A 371 0.28 24.07 34.49
CA ARG A 371 0.70 23.42 35.75
C ARG A 371 -0.35 22.43 36.29
N ALA A 372 -1.63 22.77 36.19
CA ALA A 372 -2.72 21.87 36.57
C ALA A 372 -2.88 20.68 35.62
N THR A 373 -2.52 20.86 34.35
CA THR A 373 -2.61 19.83 33.29
C THR A 373 -1.45 18.83 33.39
N PHE A 374 -0.22 19.31 33.62
CA PHE A 374 0.99 18.48 33.71
C PHE A 374 1.36 18.12 35.16
N LYS A 375 0.40 17.61 35.95
CA LYS A 375 0.67 17.19 37.34
C LYS A 375 1.67 16.02 37.39
N GLY A 376 2.72 16.18 38.20
CA GLY A 376 3.78 15.16 38.36
C GLY A 376 4.93 15.27 37.35
N TYR A 377 4.89 16.24 36.43
CA TYR A 377 5.97 16.51 35.48
C TYR A 377 6.87 17.64 35.98
N LYS A 378 8.18 17.46 35.88
CA LYS A 378 9.17 18.51 36.21
C LYS A 378 9.38 19.46 35.02
N SER A 379 9.48 18.91 33.82
CA SER A 379 9.70 19.63 32.57
C SER A 379 9.02 18.92 31.40
N LEU A 380 8.75 19.65 30.32
CA LEU A 380 8.35 19.08 29.04
C LEU A 380 9.50 18.27 28.42
N ASN A 381 9.16 17.29 27.57
CA ASN A 381 10.18 16.56 26.83
C ASN A 381 10.84 17.45 25.76
N ARG A 382 11.90 16.95 25.10
CA ARG A 382 12.67 17.74 24.11
C ARG A 382 11.81 18.28 22.97
N MET A 383 10.95 17.45 22.38
CA MET A 383 10.11 17.88 21.26
C MET A 383 9.03 18.83 21.71
N GLN A 384 8.37 18.52 22.83
CA GLN A 384 7.35 19.38 23.47
C GLN A 384 7.93 20.75 23.77
N SER A 385 9.14 20.82 24.34
CA SER A 385 9.84 22.09 24.60
C SER A 385 10.16 22.86 23.31
N LEU A 386 10.43 22.14 22.21
CA LEU A 386 10.75 22.72 20.91
C LEU A 386 9.51 23.29 20.21
N VAL A 387 8.38 22.58 20.29
CA VAL A 387 7.12 23.02 19.67
C VAL A 387 6.36 24.04 20.54
N HIS A 388 6.61 24.06 21.85
CA HIS A 388 5.87 24.87 22.82
C HIS A 388 5.72 26.36 22.44
N PRO A 389 6.77 27.08 21.97
CA PRO A 389 6.63 28.48 21.59
C PRO A 389 5.57 28.71 20.52
N VAL A 390 5.51 27.87 19.48
CA VAL A 390 4.53 28.00 18.39
C VAL A 390 3.17 27.42 18.82
N ALA A 391 3.16 26.29 19.52
CA ALA A 391 1.92 25.67 19.96
C ALA A 391 1.14 26.55 20.93
N TYR A 392 1.83 27.20 21.87
CA TYR A 392 1.22 27.89 23.01
C TYR A 392 1.23 29.42 22.91
N LYS A 393 2.25 30.05 22.28
CA LYS A 393 2.34 31.52 22.20
C LYS A 393 1.82 32.10 20.89
N THR A 394 1.59 31.29 19.86
CA THR A 394 1.07 31.76 18.57
C THR A 394 -0.20 31.02 18.18
N ASN A 395 -1.00 31.64 17.32
CA ASN A 395 -2.21 31.03 16.73
C ASN A 395 -1.96 30.50 15.31
N GLU A 396 -0.69 30.31 14.95
CA GLU A 396 -0.28 29.86 13.61
C GLU A 396 -0.67 28.40 13.37
N ASN A 397 -0.98 28.08 12.10
CA ASN A 397 -1.15 26.71 11.67
C ASN A 397 0.14 25.93 11.87
N MET A 398 0.02 24.66 12.20
CA MET A 398 1.16 23.87 12.65
C MET A 398 1.05 22.43 12.16
N LEU A 399 2.19 21.85 11.77
CA LEU A 399 2.32 20.46 11.38
C LEU A 399 3.45 19.80 12.16
N ILE A 400 3.09 18.77 12.94
CA ILE A 400 4.03 18.00 13.75
C ILE A 400 4.16 16.60 13.16
N CYS A 401 5.27 16.31 12.50
CA CYS A 401 5.63 14.98 12.02
C CYS A 401 6.63 14.37 13.00
N ALA A 402 6.17 13.45 13.85
CA ALA A 402 6.99 12.82 14.88
C ALA A 402 6.88 11.30 14.86
N PRO A 403 7.96 10.55 15.16
CA PRO A 403 7.90 9.11 15.22
C PRO A 403 6.89 8.60 16.27
N THR A 404 6.22 7.47 15.99
CA THR A 404 5.20 6.87 16.85
C THR A 404 5.73 6.60 18.26
N GLY A 405 5.04 7.08 19.30
CA GLY A 405 5.47 6.92 20.69
C GLY A 405 6.51 7.93 21.18
N ALA A 406 6.77 8.98 20.41
CA ALA A 406 7.65 10.06 20.84
C ALA A 406 6.96 11.03 21.83
N SER A 407 5.62 11.00 21.91
CA SER A 407 4.82 11.74 22.90
C SER A 407 4.51 10.94 24.18
N SER A 408 4.68 9.62 24.18
CA SER A 408 4.36 8.77 25.34
C SER A 408 5.57 8.65 26.27
N VAL A 409 5.51 9.36 27.41
CA VAL A 409 6.43 9.14 28.53
C VAL A 409 5.99 7.89 29.29
N ILE A 410 6.07 6.72 28.65
CA ILE A 410 5.97 5.45 29.37
C ILE A 410 7.36 5.16 29.91
N LYS A 411 7.50 5.17 31.24
CA LYS A 411 8.76 4.81 31.90
C LYS A 411 9.20 3.44 31.38
N GLU A 412 10.45 3.35 30.95
CA GLU A 412 11.06 2.17 30.32
C GLU A 412 10.93 0.90 31.20
N ALA A 413 10.82 1.08 32.52
CA ALA A 413 10.59 0.01 33.51
C ALA A 413 9.20 -0.64 33.42
N ASP A 414 8.17 0.07 32.96
CA ASP A 414 6.81 -0.47 32.86
C ASP A 414 6.55 -1.15 31.50
N ARG A 415 7.42 -0.94 30.50
CA ARG A 415 7.28 -1.47 29.13
C ARG A 415 7.84 -2.89 28.95
N LYS A 416 8.65 -3.37 29.91
CA LYS A 416 9.27 -4.71 29.93
C LYS A 416 8.59 -5.68 30.91
N LEU A 417 7.35 -5.41 31.34
CA LEU A 417 6.59 -6.38 32.12
C LEU A 417 6.01 -7.43 31.15
N PRO A 418 6.56 -8.67 31.11
CA PRO A 418 5.99 -9.71 30.26
C PRO A 418 4.57 -10.00 30.72
N LEU A 419 3.71 -10.44 29.81
CA LEU A 419 2.32 -10.75 30.11
C LEU A 419 2.21 -11.77 31.26
N ALA A 420 3.14 -12.74 31.31
CA ALA A 420 3.26 -13.71 32.41
C ALA A 420 3.53 -13.08 33.78
N ALA A 421 4.25 -11.96 33.86
CA ALA A 421 4.45 -11.25 35.13
C ALA A 421 3.19 -10.51 35.56
N ILE A 422 2.38 -10.03 34.62
CA ILE A 422 1.11 -9.35 34.91
C ILE A 422 0.10 -10.33 35.52
N THR A 423 0.04 -11.58 35.03
CA THR A 423 -0.87 -12.61 35.57
C THR A 423 -0.53 -13.06 37.00
N ALA A 424 0.69 -12.77 37.47
CA ALA A 424 1.13 -13.05 38.83
C ALA A 424 0.89 -11.89 39.81
N LEU A 425 0.45 -10.72 39.34
CA LEU A 425 0.26 -9.55 40.20
C LEU A 425 -1.02 -9.65 41.04
N PRO A 426 -0.97 -9.26 42.34
CA PRO A 426 -2.17 -9.06 43.14
C PRO A 426 -3.09 -7.98 42.57
N GLN A 427 -4.40 -8.10 42.83
CA GLN A 427 -5.42 -7.18 42.30
C GLN A 427 -5.17 -5.71 42.66
N ALA A 428 -4.62 -5.42 43.84
CA ALA A 428 -4.23 -4.07 44.25
C ALA A 428 -3.07 -3.49 43.42
N LYS A 429 -2.15 -4.34 42.95
CA LYS A 429 -1.07 -3.90 42.05
C LYS A 429 -1.57 -3.75 40.61
N LEU A 430 -2.56 -4.54 40.20
CA LEU A 430 -3.20 -4.42 38.88
C LEU A 430 -3.99 -3.11 38.73
N SER A 431 -4.68 -2.65 39.77
CA SER A 431 -5.38 -1.35 39.73
C SER A 431 -4.40 -0.16 39.68
N GLN A 432 -3.28 -0.26 40.40
CA GLN A 432 -2.18 0.71 40.30
C GLN A 432 -1.54 0.68 38.90
N LEU A 433 -1.35 -0.50 38.32
CA LEU A 433 -0.84 -0.66 36.95
C LEU A 433 -1.81 -0.03 35.93
N ALA A 434 -3.12 -0.27 36.06
CA ALA A 434 -4.14 0.33 35.18
C ALA A 434 -4.07 1.87 35.23
N SER A 435 -3.93 2.43 36.43
CA SER A 435 -3.80 3.88 36.63
C SER A 435 -2.52 4.43 36.01
N ARG A 436 -1.38 3.70 36.13
CA ARG A 436 -0.10 4.08 35.51
C ARG A 436 -0.12 3.99 33.98
N LEU A 437 -0.86 3.02 33.43
CA LEU A 437 -1.06 2.86 31.99
C LEU A 437 -2.06 3.87 31.40
N GLY A 438 -2.62 4.77 32.21
CA GLY A 438 -3.55 5.79 31.76
C GLY A 438 -4.96 5.26 31.46
N VAL A 439 -5.33 4.09 32.00
CA VAL A 439 -6.70 3.56 31.87
C VAL A 439 -7.65 4.41 32.71
N SER A 440 -8.67 4.98 32.07
CA SER A 440 -9.67 5.81 32.75
C SER A 440 -10.42 5.03 33.82
N ASN A 441 -10.85 5.71 34.89
CA ASN A 441 -11.57 5.08 36.01
C ASN A 441 -12.81 4.29 35.57
N SER A 442 -13.49 4.74 34.51
CA SER A 442 -14.64 4.03 33.94
C SER A 442 -14.27 2.73 33.22
N GLN A 443 -13.04 2.60 32.74
CA GLN A 443 -12.54 1.41 32.03
C GLN A 443 -11.75 0.46 32.94
N GLN A 444 -11.37 0.87 34.15
CA GLN A 444 -10.66 0.03 35.10
C GLN A 444 -11.35 -1.32 35.40
N PRO A 445 -12.68 -1.41 35.56
CA PRO A 445 -13.35 -2.70 35.76
C PRO A 445 -13.16 -3.65 34.59
N ARG A 446 -13.17 -3.13 33.34
CA ARG A 446 -12.94 -3.94 32.13
C ARG A 446 -11.50 -4.41 32.06
N PHE A 447 -10.55 -3.55 32.41
CA PHE A 447 -9.13 -3.90 32.49
C PHE A 447 -8.89 -5.01 33.51
N LEU A 448 -9.45 -4.89 34.72
CA LEU A 448 -9.32 -5.90 35.77
C LEU A 448 -9.97 -7.23 35.38
N LYS A 449 -11.14 -7.19 34.72
CA LYS A 449 -11.79 -8.40 34.19
C LYS A 449 -10.90 -9.11 33.16
N ALA A 450 -10.32 -8.36 32.23
CA ALA A 450 -9.41 -8.91 31.23
C ALA A 450 -8.14 -9.50 31.87
N ALA A 451 -7.53 -8.79 32.82
CA ALA A 451 -6.33 -9.24 33.52
C ALA A 451 -6.57 -10.52 34.34
N ALA A 452 -7.75 -10.64 34.97
CA ALA A 452 -8.13 -11.83 35.75
C ALA A 452 -8.37 -13.07 34.87
N ALA A 453 -8.76 -12.88 33.61
CA ALA A 453 -9.01 -13.96 32.66
C ALA A 453 -7.72 -14.58 32.08
N LEU A 454 -6.60 -13.86 32.15
CA LEU A 454 -5.31 -14.36 31.65
C LEU A 454 -4.79 -15.53 32.50
N PRO A 455 -4.32 -16.64 31.90
CA PRO A 455 -3.87 -17.79 32.66
C PRO A 455 -2.48 -17.57 33.27
N ASN A 456 -2.37 -17.82 34.57
CA ASN A 456 -1.10 -17.94 35.29
C ASN A 456 -0.80 -19.42 35.48
N VAL A 457 0.23 -19.94 34.81
CA VAL A 457 0.54 -21.37 34.78
C VAL A 457 1.90 -21.63 35.41
N LYS A 458 1.97 -22.67 36.25
CA LYS A 458 3.21 -23.25 36.73
C LYS A 458 3.48 -24.54 35.97
N VAL A 459 4.68 -24.65 35.40
CA VAL A 459 5.16 -25.86 34.72
C VAL A 459 6.09 -26.62 35.66
N SER A 460 5.90 -27.94 35.77
CA SER A 460 6.76 -28.85 36.51
C SER A 460 6.98 -30.15 35.75
N ILE A 461 8.12 -30.79 35.96
CA ILE A 461 8.48 -32.07 35.32
C ILE A 461 8.59 -33.11 36.43
N PRO A 462 7.47 -33.73 36.86
CA PRO A 462 7.46 -34.64 38.00
C PRO A 462 8.22 -35.95 37.76
N ASN A 463 8.35 -36.40 36.51
CA ASN A 463 9.05 -37.64 36.18
C ASN A 463 9.74 -37.52 34.81
N ILE A 464 11.00 -37.94 34.75
CA ILE A 464 11.79 -38.03 33.53
C ILE A 464 12.50 -39.39 33.48
N THR A 465 12.36 -40.07 32.34
CA THR A 465 13.00 -41.35 32.06
C THR A 465 13.78 -41.26 30.75
N ALA A 466 14.63 -42.25 30.48
CA ALA A 466 15.40 -42.35 29.24
C ALA A 466 14.53 -42.41 27.96
N GLN A 467 13.24 -42.73 28.09
CA GLN A 467 12.30 -42.91 26.97
C GLN A 467 11.17 -41.86 26.95
N GLY A 468 11.03 -41.05 28.00
CA GLY A 468 9.94 -40.09 28.05
C GLY A 468 9.99 -39.12 29.22
N ALA A 469 9.37 -37.97 29.01
CA ALA A 469 9.19 -36.95 30.03
C ALA A 469 7.70 -36.77 30.34
N THR A 470 7.36 -36.67 31.62
CA THR A 470 6.03 -36.26 32.08
C THR A 470 6.09 -34.79 32.46
N ILE A 471 5.40 -33.93 31.71
CA ILE A 471 5.27 -32.50 31.97
C ILE A 471 3.89 -32.24 32.56
N GLU A 472 3.84 -31.51 33.68
CA GLU A 472 2.63 -31.10 34.37
C GLU A 472 2.46 -29.58 34.30
N LEU A 473 1.30 -29.13 33.85
CA LEU A 473 0.90 -27.73 33.79
C LEU A 473 -0.20 -27.52 34.83
N ARG A 474 0.01 -26.60 35.78
CA ARG A 474 -0.98 -26.25 36.80
C ARG A 474 -1.38 -24.79 36.68
N ARG A 475 -2.67 -24.52 36.51
CA ARG A 475 -3.21 -23.15 36.53
C ARG A 475 -3.28 -22.66 37.98
N LEU A 476 -2.61 -21.54 38.28
CA LEU A 476 -2.52 -20.96 39.63
C LEU A 476 -3.73 -20.07 39.96
N ASN A 477 -4.22 -19.31 38.99
CA ASN A 477 -5.44 -18.51 39.12
C ASN A 477 -6.69 -19.32 38.73
N ALA A 478 -7.82 -18.98 39.33
CA ALA A 478 -9.09 -19.64 39.09
C ALA A 478 -9.67 -19.31 37.71
N ILE A 479 -10.40 -20.26 37.10
CA ILE A 479 -11.05 -20.02 35.81
C ILE A 479 -12.23 -19.07 35.99
N THR A 480 -12.27 -18.03 35.16
CA THR A 480 -13.28 -16.97 35.21
C THR A 480 -14.45 -17.20 34.25
N GLU A 481 -14.23 -17.93 33.16
CA GLU A 481 -15.22 -18.17 32.10
C GLU A 481 -15.52 -19.68 32.00
N ARG A 482 -16.77 -20.04 31.67
CA ARG A 482 -17.16 -21.45 31.52
C ARG A 482 -16.29 -22.13 30.44
N GLU A 483 -15.98 -23.41 30.62
CA GLU A 483 -15.19 -24.22 29.67
C GLU A 483 -13.76 -23.70 29.43
N ALA A 484 -13.23 -22.85 30.32
CA ALA A 484 -11.92 -22.20 30.14
C ALA A 484 -11.81 -21.42 28.81
N ARG A 485 -12.86 -20.68 28.45
CA ARG A 485 -12.87 -19.83 27.25
C ARG A 485 -11.86 -18.69 27.36
N ILE A 486 -11.17 -18.42 26.26
CA ILE A 486 -10.19 -17.34 26.18
C ILE A 486 -10.89 -15.98 26.12
N TYR A 487 -10.25 -14.95 26.68
CA TYR A 487 -10.68 -13.57 26.56
C TYR A 487 -10.14 -12.96 25.26
N ALA A 488 -10.89 -13.12 24.17
CA ALA A 488 -10.54 -12.60 22.85
C ALA A 488 -11.77 -11.90 22.19
N PRO A 489 -12.13 -10.68 22.61
CA PRO A 489 -13.39 -10.04 22.20
C PRO A 489 -13.49 -9.69 20.70
N ARG A 490 -12.36 -9.66 19.99
CA ARG A 490 -12.31 -9.41 18.54
C ARG A 490 -12.26 -10.69 17.71
N PHE A 491 -12.17 -11.86 18.36
CA PHE A 491 -12.08 -13.13 17.66
C PHE A 491 -13.50 -13.74 17.50
N PRO A 492 -13.97 -13.99 16.26
CA PRO A 492 -15.39 -14.33 16.03
C PRO A 492 -15.86 -15.66 16.63
N LYS A 493 -14.96 -16.64 16.80
CA LYS A 493 -15.30 -18.00 17.25
C LYS A 493 -14.84 -18.21 18.71
N PRO A 494 -15.66 -18.72 19.62
CA PRO A 494 -15.20 -19.02 20.98
C PRO A 494 -14.08 -20.07 20.93
N GLN A 495 -12.97 -19.80 21.60
CA GLN A 495 -11.83 -20.71 21.72
C GLN A 495 -11.57 -21.03 23.19
N THR A 496 -10.92 -22.17 23.44
CA THR A 496 -10.55 -22.63 24.79
C THR A 496 -9.05 -22.50 24.99
N GLU A 497 -8.62 -22.33 26.24
CA GLU A 497 -7.20 -22.24 26.58
C GLU A 497 -6.45 -23.53 26.18
N GLY A 498 -5.44 -23.39 25.29
CA GLY A 498 -4.54 -24.45 24.87
C GLY A 498 -3.06 -24.08 25.01
N TRP A 499 -2.22 -25.11 25.04
CA TRP A 499 -0.79 -25.02 25.27
C TRP A 499 -0.04 -25.99 24.37
N PHE A 500 1.05 -25.55 23.76
CA PHE A 500 2.03 -26.43 23.15
C PHE A 500 3.16 -26.69 24.14
N VAL A 501 3.42 -27.95 24.42
CA VAL A 501 4.61 -28.40 25.14
C VAL A 501 5.61 -28.85 24.09
N VAL A 502 6.73 -28.13 24.01
CA VAL A 502 7.83 -28.35 23.08
C VAL A 502 9.03 -28.81 23.91
N VAL A 503 9.64 -29.93 23.51
CA VAL A 503 10.92 -30.39 24.04
C VAL A 503 11.93 -30.25 22.92
N GLY A 504 13.06 -29.59 23.19
CA GLY A 504 14.08 -29.28 22.20
C GLY A 504 15.43 -28.96 22.82
N ASP A 505 16.42 -28.70 21.97
CA ASP A 505 17.73 -28.16 22.35
C ASP A 505 17.80 -26.74 21.80
N VAL A 506 17.64 -25.73 22.66
CA VAL A 506 17.60 -24.31 22.22
C VAL A 506 18.95 -23.87 21.68
N ALA A 507 20.05 -24.46 22.14
CA ALA A 507 21.39 -24.09 21.68
C ALA A 507 21.68 -24.58 20.25
N LYS A 508 21.02 -25.67 19.83
CA LYS A 508 21.13 -26.24 18.47
C LYS A 508 19.95 -25.92 17.56
N ASP A 509 18.98 -25.18 18.07
CA ASP A 509 17.72 -24.87 17.38
C ASP A 509 16.98 -26.13 16.88
N GLU A 510 17.01 -27.20 17.68
CA GLU A 510 16.44 -28.50 17.33
C GLU A 510 15.17 -28.80 18.15
N VAL A 511 14.08 -29.14 17.47
CA VAL A 511 12.83 -29.56 18.11
C VAL A 511 12.74 -31.09 18.13
N LEU A 512 12.70 -31.68 19.33
CA LEU A 512 12.69 -33.13 19.52
C LEU A 512 11.27 -33.69 19.57
N ALA A 513 10.36 -32.98 20.25
CA ALA A 513 8.97 -33.40 20.37
C ALA A 513 8.05 -32.20 20.64
N VAL A 514 6.84 -32.27 20.08
CA VAL A 514 5.79 -31.26 20.29
C VAL A 514 4.47 -31.97 20.62
N LYS A 515 3.76 -31.47 21.62
CA LYS A 515 2.43 -31.98 21.97
C LYS A 515 1.52 -30.84 22.43
N ARG A 516 0.32 -30.78 21.85
CA ARG A 516 -0.74 -29.86 22.29
C ARG A 516 -1.46 -30.43 23.52
N VAL A 517 -1.70 -29.57 24.50
CA VAL A 517 -2.32 -29.88 25.78
C VAL A 517 -3.43 -28.86 26.04
N GLY A 518 -4.58 -29.33 26.49
CA GLY A 518 -5.69 -28.49 26.96
C GLY A 518 -6.11 -28.90 28.37
N TRP A 519 -6.99 -28.11 28.99
CA TRP A 519 -7.49 -28.41 30.33
C TRP A 519 -8.54 -29.52 30.40
N ALA A 520 -9.26 -29.75 29.30
CA ALA A 520 -10.24 -30.82 29.19
C ALA A 520 -9.61 -32.09 28.59
N PRO A 521 -9.93 -33.29 29.11
CA PRO A 521 -9.52 -34.53 28.48
C PRO A 521 -10.16 -34.68 27.08
N PRO A 522 -9.51 -35.37 26.12
CA PRO A 522 -10.10 -35.62 24.81
C PRO A 522 -11.47 -36.29 24.94
N ARG A 523 -12.47 -35.78 24.23
CA ARG A 523 -13.81 -36.40 24.16
C ARG A 523 -13.68 -37.85 23.66
N GLY A 524 -13.89 -38.82 24.53
CA GLY A 524 -14.15 -40.20 24.11
C GLY A 524 -15.46 -40.27 23.34
N LYS A 525 -15.56 -41.18 22.35
CA LYS A 525 -16.72 -41.33 21.45
C LYS A 525 -18.07 -41.56 22.15
N ASN A 526 -18.08 -41.87 23.46
CA ASN A 526 -19.29 -42.22 24.24
C ASN A 526 -19.60 -41.26 25.42
N ALA A 527 -19.05 -40.05 25.47
CA ALA A 527 -19.32 -39.13 26.58
C ALA A 527 -20.68 -38.40 26.44
N ARG A 528 -21.52 -38.44 27.50
CA ARG A 528 -22.80 -37.72 27.58
C ARG A 528 -22.59 -36.21 27.33
N PRO A 529 -23.49 -35.53 26.61
CA PRO A 529 -23.39 -34.09 26.39
C PRO A 529 -23.53 -33.36 27.73
N GLY A 530 -22.43 -32.76 28.21
CA GLY A 530 -22.39 -31.94 29.44
C GLY A 530 -21.38 -32.38 30.52
N ALA A 531 -20.73 -33.54 30.41
CA ALA A 531 -19.94 -34.12 31.51
C ALA A 531 -18.40 -33.95 31.43
N ALA A 532 -17.88 -32.99 30.66
CA ALA A 532 -16.41 -32.80 30.52
C ALA A 532 -16.01 -31.32 30.36
N GLY A 533 -16.73 -30.42 31.03
CA GLY A 533 -16.42 -29.00 31.05
C GLY A 533 -15.52 -28.65 32.23
N VAL A 534 -14.54 -27.78 32.03
CA VAL A 534 -13.79 -27.21 33.14
C VAL A 534 -14.69 -26.21 33.88
N GLU A 535 -14.89 -26.42 35.18
CA GLU A 535 -15.79 -25.62 36.01
C GLU A 535 -15.24 -24.22 36.31
N MET A 536 -16.14 -23.24 36.38
CA MET A 536 -15.80 -21.88 36.80
C MET A 536 -15.33 -21.89 38.25
N GLY A 537 -14.25 -21.17 38.56
CA GLY A 537 -13.63 -21.16 39.88
C GLY A 537 -12.59 -22.28 40.10
N SER A 538 -12.54 -23.30 39.23
CA SER A 538 -11.57 -24.38 39.34
C SER A 538 -10.16 -23.95 38.95
N ARG A 539 -9.16 -24.71 39.44
CA ARG A 539 -7.73 -24.56 39.12
C ARG A 539 -7.23 -25.85 38.47
N PRO A 540 -7.46 -26.05 37.15
CA PRO A 540 -7.17 -27.30 36.49
C PRO A 540 -5.67 -27.58 36.43
N THR A 541 -5.35 -28.87 36.33
CA THR A 541 -4.00 -29.38 36.12
C THR A 541 -4.03 -30.34 34.94
N ALA A 542 -3.11 -30.15 33.98
CA ALA A 542 -2.99 -30.98 32.79
C ALA A 542 -1.63 -31.71 32.81
N LYS A 543 -1.65 -33.00 32.49
CA LYS A 543 -0.44 -33.83 32.42
C LYS A 543 -0.21 -34.28 30.98
N SER A 544 1.01 -34.12 30.50
CA SER A 544 1.44 -34.52 29.16
C SER A 544 2.64 -35.44 29.25
N ILE A 545 2.46 -36.68 28.78
CA ILE A 545 3.54 -37.64 28.60
C ILE A 545 4.04 -37.50 27.17
N ILE A 546 5.33 -37.22 27.02
CA ILE A 546 6.03 -37.06 25.74
C ILE A 546 7.09 -38.16 25.64
N LYS A 547 7.14 -38.85 24.51
CA LYS A 547 8.19 -39.83 24.22
C LYS A 547 9.43 -39.09 23.73
N LEU A 548 10.59 -39.46 24.26
CA LEU A 548 11.87 -38.88 23.88
C LEU A 548 12.63 -39.85 22.97
N PRO A 549 13.31 -39.37 21.91
CA PRO A 549 14.13 -40.22 21.06
C PRO A 549 15.37 -40.74 21.79
N GLU A 550 15.93 -41.87 21.36
CA GLU A 550 17.10 -42.47 22.00
C GLU A 550 18.36 -41.58 21.91
N SER A 551 18.44 -40.72 20.90
CA SER A 551 19.54 -39.78 20.65
C SER A 551 19.74 -38.72 21.76
N VAL A 552 18.76 -38.56 22.66
CA VAL A 552 18.80 -37.56 23.75
C VAL A 552 19.09 -38.15 25.13
N GLN A 553 19.28 -39.46 25.22
CA GLN A 553 19.65 -40.13 26.47
C GLN A 553 21.02 -39.62 26.97
N GLY A 554 21.10 -39.25 28.26
CA GLY A 554 22.32 -38.68 28.85
C GLY A 554 22.63 -37.25 28.41
N ARG A 555 21.72 -36.57 27.72
CA ARG A 555 21.84 -35.16 27.32
C ARG A 555 20.87 -34.28 28.11
N LYS A 556 21.18 -32.98 28.13
CA LYS A 556 20.27 -31.95 28.63
C LYS A 556 19.30 -31.55 27.53
N VAL A 557 18.03 -31.42 27.90
CA VAL A 557 16.96 -30.94 27.00
C VAL A 557 16.24 -29.76 27.63
N ASP A 558 15.70 -28.89 26.81
CA ASP A 558 14.90 -27.74 27.23
C ASP A 558 13.42 -28.03 26.98
N VAL A 559 12.58 -27.62 27.94
CA VAL A 559 11.12 -27.72 27.83
C VAL A 559 10.53 -26.32 27.74
N LEU A 560 9.86 -26.03 26.63
CA LEU A 560 9.15 -24.79 26.39
C LEU A 560 7.65 -25.07 26.37
N VAL A 561 6.89 -24.30 27.15
CA VAL A 561 5.43 -24.35 27.17
C VAL A 561 4.91 -23.01 26.67
N VAL A 562 4.20 -23.03 25.55
CA VAL A 562 3.76 -21.82 24.84
C VAL A 562 2.24 -21.84 24.70
N SER A 563 1.58 -20.72 25.01
CA SER A 563 0.14 -20.59 24.78
C SER A 563 -0.20 -20.49 23.29
N ASP A 564 -1.26 -21.16 22.85
CA ASP A 564 -1.77 -21.04 21.48
C ASP A 564 -2.74 -19.85 21.28
N ALA A 565 -3.13 -19.18 22.37
CA ALA A 565 -4.14 -18.13 22.37
C ALA A 565 -3.62 -16.76 22.84
N TYR A 566 -2.66 -16.74 23.77
CA TYR A 566 -2.15 -15.50 24.37
C TYR A 566 -0.68 -15.28 24.01
N ILE A 567 -0.43 -14.22 23.25
CA ILE A 567 0.92 -13.83 22.81
C ILE A 567 1.77 -13.44 24.03
N GLY A 568 2.98 -13.97 24.10
CA GLY A 568 3.94 -13.67 25.18
C GLY A 568 3.70 -14.42 26.49
N LEU A 569 2.79 -15.40 26.53
CA LEU A 569 2.70 -16.40 27.60
C LEU A 569 3.54 -17.64 27.23
N GLU A 570 4.83 -17.55 27.54
CA GLU A 570 5.78 -18.64 27.42
C GLU A 570 6.42 -18.97 28.77
N TYR A 571 6.66 -20.25 29.01
CA TYR A 571 7.31 -20.77 30.21
C TYR A 571 8.44 -21.69 29.77
N ARG A 572 9.65 -21.43 30.26
CA ARG A 572 10.87 -22.17 29.88
C ARG A 572 11.43 -22.88 31.11
N VAL A 573 11.70 -24.18 30.97
CA VAL A 573 12.48 -24.98 31.92
C VAL A 573 13.70 -25.47 31.17
N LEU A 574 14.84 -24.83 31.43
CA LEU A 574 16.08 -25.09 30.69
C LEU A 574 16.94 -26.14 31.40
N GLY A 575 17.69 -26.92 30.63
CA GLY A 575 18.73 -27.81 31.13
C GLY A 575 18.21 -29.01 31.93
N VAL A 576 17.14 -29.65 31.47
CA VAL A 576 16.56 -30.83 32.10
C VAL A 576 17.42 -32.07 31.76
N ASP A 577 17.99 -32.72 32.77
CA ASP A 577 18.85 -33.91 32.59
C ASP A 577 18.03 -35.16 32.27
N VAL A 578 18.22 -35.73 31.07
CA VAL A 578 17.63 -37.02 30.68
C VAL A 578 18.53 -38.15 31.19
N PRO A 579 18.04 -39.04 32.07
CA PRO A 579 18.84 -40.14 32.58
C PRO A 579 19.21 -41.13 31.45
N ALA A 580 20.39 -41.73 31.55
CA ALA A 580 20.80 -42.83 30.68
C ALA A 580 19.92 -44.08 30.95
N PRO A 581 19.70 -44.96 29.96
CA PRO A 581 18.99 -46.21 30.18
C PRO A 581 19.71 -47.06 31.22
N PRO A 582 18.99 -47.78 32.10
CA PRO A 582 19.62 -48.70 33.03
C PRO A 582 20.37 -49.79 32.26
N VAL A 583 21.65 -49.95 32.55
CA VAL A 583 22.46 -51.05 32.00
C VAL A 583 21.96 -52.33 32.66
N VAL A 584 21.50 -53.28 31.85
CA VAL A 584 21.19 -54.64 32.33
C VAL A 584 22.52 -55.39 32.36
N ASP A 585 23.05 -55.67 33.56
CA ASP A 585 24.16 -56.60 33.69
C ASP A 585 23.65 -58.01 33.35
N ASP A 586 23.92 -58.47 32.12
CA ASP A 586 23.60 -59.82 31.63
C ASP A 586 24.39 -60.94 32.35
N ASP A 587 25.20 -60.61 33.36
CA ASP A 587 26.04 -61.58 34.07
C ASP A 587 25.31 -62.44 35.11
N VAL A 588 24.01 -62.22 35.36
CA VAL A 588 23.22 -63.09 36.25
C VAL A 588 22.72 -64.36 35.56
N ASP A 589 22.60 -64.37 34.22
CA ASP A 589 22.08 -65.53 33.49
C ASP A 589 23.17 -66.52 33.02
N LYS A 590 24.43 -66.10 33.02
CA LYS A 590 25.59 -67.02 32.80
C LYS A 590 25.92 -67.86 34.02
N GLY A 591 25.61 -67.39 35.23
CA GLY A 591 25.81 -68.15 36.48
C GLY A 591 24.84 -69.34 36.64
N LYS A 592 23.62 -69.23 36.12
CA LYS A 592 22.62 -70.33 36.22
C LYS A 592 22.83 -71.44 35.19
N LYS A 593 23.40 -71.16 34.02
CA LYS A 593 23.74 -72.21 33.03
C LYS A 593 25.01 -72.99 33.37
N ALA A 594 25.95 -72.40 34.12
CA ALA A 594 27.17 -73.10 34.55
C ALA A 594 26.93 -74.10 35.70
N ALA A 595 25.87 -73.92 36.50
CA ALA A 595 25.54 -74.84 37.60
C ALA A 595 24.74 -76.09 37.16
N ALA A 596 24.28 -76.15 35.90
CA ALA A 596 23.51 -77.28 35.36
C ALA A 596 24.37 -78.30 34.58
N ALA A 597 25.67 -78.04 34.41
CA ALA A 597 26.63 -78.97 33.81
C ALA A 597 27.53 -79.55 34.92
N GLY A 598 27.01 -80.54 35.65
CA GLY A 598 27.81 -81.38 36.54
C GLY A 598 28.75 -82.32 35.75
N PRO A 599 29.85 -82.79 36.35
CA PRO A 599 30.92 -83.46 35.63
C PRO A 599 30.57 -84.91 35.26
N ALA A 600 30.87 -85.21 33.98
CA ALA A 600 31.15 -86.50 33.31
C ALA A 600 30.29 -87.72 33.65
#